data_AF-A0A925N1P1-F1
#
_entry.id   AF-A0A925N1P1-F1
#
_cell.length_a   1.000
_cell.length_b   1.000
_cell.length_c   1.000
_cell.angle_alpha   90.00
_cell.angle_beta   90.00
_cell.angle_gamma   90.00
#
_symmetry.space_group_name_H-M   'P 1'
#
loop_
_entity.id
_entity.type
_entity.pdbx_description
1 polymer ?
#
loop_
_entity_poly.entity_id
_entity_poly.type
_entity_poly.pdbx_seq_one_letter_code
_entity_poly.pdbx_strand_id
1 'polypeptide(L)'
;MSLWLFDLGNSRLKHAALRDDGSVGEVVAIAHEGGTLAPGWRAALPERFEAAFIASVAPAALRVALLDGLGQCCGRISRATTQARFVDAVSGQVSIAYAQPQRLGVDRFLALLAARARGTRPWLVVGVGTALTIDLLDDAGVHRGGRIAPSPMLMRQALHARAAQLPDSGGRYVEFAGDTDDALASGCEGAAIGLVERSLQQATTLL
;
A
#
# COMPACT_ATOMS: atom_id res chain seq x y z
N MET A 1 16.26 17.94 14.87
CA MET A 1 15.84 16.64 15.44
C MET A 1 14.96 15.98 14.39
N SER A 2 15.18 14.70 14.03
CA SER A 2 14.60 14.12 12.81
C SER A 2 13.26 13.42 13.06
N LEU A 3 12.36 13.51 12.09
CA LEU A 3 11.09 12.80 12.06
C LEU A 3 11.21 11.58 11.13
N TRP A 4 10.53 10.49 11.44
CA TRP A 4 10.59 9.26 10.64
C TRP A 4 9.20 8.73 10.29
N LEU A 5 9.08 8.26 9.06
CA LEU A 5 7.87 7.65 8.52
C LEU A 5 8.04 6.13 8.48
N PHE A 6 6.99 5.41 8.88
CA PHE A 6 6.95 3.95 8.87
C PHE A 6 5.67 3.46 8.18
N ASP A 7 5.81 2.62 7.17
CA ASP A 7 4.73 1.90 6.48
C ASP A 7 4.87 0.40 6.77
N LEU A 8 4.05 -0.10 7.69
CA LEU A 8 4.01 -1.50 8.09
C LEU A 8 2.86 -2.23 7.36
N GLY A 9 3.19 -2.75 6.18
CA GLY A 9 2.32 -3.58 5.36
C GLY A 9 2.37 -5.07 5.70
N ASN A 10 1.63 -5.88 4.95
CA ASN A 10 1.52 -7.33 5.18
C ASN A 10 2.75 -8.15 4.75
N SER A 11 3.66 -7.59 3.95
CA SER A 11 4.87 -8.32 3.49
C SER A 11 6.18 -7.61 3.81
N ARG A 12 6.12 -6.29 4.07
CA ARG A 12 7.32 -5.47 4.31
C ARG A 12 7.01 -4.39 5.34
N LEU A 13 8.03 -4.05 6.13
CA LEU A 13 8.14 -2.78 6.85
C LEU A 13 9.00 -1.86 6.00
N LYS A 14 8.50 -0.68 5.66
CA LYS A 14 9.29 0.37 5.01
C LYS A 14 9.45 1.54 5.95
N HIS A 15 10.62 2.17 5.94
CA HIS A 15 10.82 3.41 6.68
C HIS A 15 11.80 4.35 5.99
N ALA A 16 11.64 5.63 6.28
CA ALA A 16 12.50 6.70 5.77
C ALA A 16 12.43 7.92 6.69
N ALA A 17 13.50 8.71 6.71
CA ALA A 17 13.49 10.01 7.38
C ALA A 17 12.56 10.98 6.61
N LEU A 18 11.80 11.79 7.32
CA LEU A 18 11.13 12.96 6.77
C LEU A 18 12.10 14.14 6.86
N ARG A 19 12.47 14.68 5.70
CA ARG A 19 13.37 15.84 5.61
C ARG A 19 12.62 17.13 5.94
N ASP A 20 13.36 18.18 6.30
CA ASP A 20 12.80 19.47 6.71
C ASP A 20 12.00 20.16 5.59
N ASP A 21 12.30 19.84 4.32
CA ASP A 21 11.55 20.30 3.14
C ASP A 21 10.26 19.50 2.87
N GLY A 22 9.92 18.54 3.73
CA GLY A 22 8.78 17.65 3.58
C GLY A 22 9.01 16.46 2.65
N SER A 23 10.20 16.33 2.05
CA SER A 23 10.53 15.20 1.18
C SER A 23 10.89 13.94 1.99
N VAL A 24 10.72 12.79 1.34
CA VAL A 24 11.04 11.48 1.94
C VAL A 24 12.50 11.12 1.64
N GLY A 25 13.20 10.69 2.68
CA GLY A 25 14.56 10.15 2.66
C GLY A 25 14.72 8.90 1.81
N GLU A 26 15.91 8.30 1.86
CA GLU A 26 16.11 6.94 1.34
C GLU A 26 15.16 5.96 2.06
N VAL A 27 14.49 5.12 1.26
CA VAL A 27 13.53 4.14 1.78
C VAL A 27 14.26 2.83 2.04
N VAL A 28 14.28 2.43 3.30
CA VAL A 28 14.72 1.10 3.72
C VAL A 28 13.51 0.19 3.79
N ALA A 29 13.61 -1.00 3.20
CA ALA A 29 12.54 -2.00 3.19
C ALA A 29 13.02 -3.31 3.82
N ILE A 30 12.31 -3.75 4.86
CA ILE A 30 12.58 -4.97 5.61
C ILE A 30 11.47 -5.97 5.29
N ALA A 31 11.81 -7.08 4.65
CA ALA A 31 10.87 -8.16 4.41
C ALA A 31 10.50 -8.87 5.70
N HIS A 32 9.26 -9.35 5.79
CA HIS A 32 8.82 -10.23 6.85
C HIS A 32 7.93 -11.33 6.29
N GLU A 33 8.00 -12.50 6.92
CA GLU A 33 7.28 -13.70 6.49
C GLU A 33 6.43 -14.21 7.65
N GLY A 34 5.26 -14.77 7.34
CA GLY A 34 4.39 -15.40 8.34
C GLY A 34 3.95 -14.47 9.48
N GLY A 35 4.02 -13.14 9.30
CA GLY A 35 3.67 -12.18 10.34
C GLY A 35 4.73 -12.00 11.43
N THR A 36 6.01 -12.32 11.16
CA THR A 36 7.12 -12.12 12.11
C THR A 36 8.29 -11.38 11.46
N LEU A 37 8.83 -10.37 12.14
CA LEU A 37 10.05 -9.66 11.71
C LEU A 37 11.28 -10.53 11.96
N ALA A 38 12.21 -10.55 11.01
CA ALA A 38 13.44 -11.33 11.12
C ALA A 38 14.28 -10.94 12.36
N PRO A 39 15.01 -11.89 12.98
CA PRO A 39 15.95 -11.56 14.05
C PRO A 39 16.91 -10.44 13.64
N GLY A 40 17.13 -9.47 14.53
CA GLY A 40 18.01 -8.34 14.26
C GLY A 40 17.41 -7.22 13.41
N TRP A 41 16.13 -7.28 13.00
CA TRP A 41 15.47 -6.22 12.21
C TRP A 41 15.59 -4.83 12.84
N ARG A 42 15.72 -4.75 14.18
CA ARG A 42 15.91 -3.49 14.92
C ARG A 42 17.21 -2.79 14.56
N ALA A 43 18.24 -3.51 14.11
CA ALA A 43 19.50 -2.92 13.66
C ALA A 43 19.34 -2.10 12.38
N ALA A 44 18.26 -2.32 11.62
CA ALA A 44 17.91 -1.48 10.47
C ALA A 44 17.14 -0.21 10.86
N LEU A 45 16.69 -0.08 12.11
CA LEU A 45 16.07 1.15 12.59
C LEU A 45 17.12 2.24 12.83
N PRO A 46 16.76 3.52 12.64
CA PRO A 46 17.61 4.63 13.06
C PRO A 46 17.85 4.59 14.58
N GLU A 47 19.08 4.88 15.01
CA GLU A 47 19.50 4.79 16.42
C GLU A 47 18.67 5.70 17.35
N ARG A 48 18.56 6.99 17.00
CA ARG A 48 17.77 7.98 17.75
C ARG A 48 17.14 9.02 16.84
N PHE A 49 15.90 9.38 17.13
CA PHE A 49 15.17 10.42 16.41
C PHE A 49 14.03 10.99 17.28
N GLU A 50 13.39 12.06 16.83
CA GLU A 50 12.39 12.78 17.62
C GLU A 50 11.07 12.02 17.71
N ALA A 51 10.51 11.67 16.55
CA ALA A 51 9.19 11.08 16.47
C ALA A 51 9.01 10.13 15.28
N ALA A 52 8.19 9.10 15.49
CA ALA A 52 7.75 8.16 14.48
C ALA A 52 6.30 8.42 14.09
N PHE A 53 6.02 8.44 12.78
CA PHE A 53 4.67 8.40 12.22
C PHE A 53 4.45 7.06 11.53
N ILE A 54 3.44 6.32 11.96
CA ILE A 54 3.22 4.93 11.54
C ILE A 54 1.90 4.80 10.78
N ALA A 55 1.95 4.27 9.57
CA ALA A 55 0.83 3.65 8.87
C ALA A 55 0.97 2.13 9.00
N SER A 56 -0.12 1.42 9.33
CA SER A 56 -0.06 -0.03 9.47
C SER A 56 -1.37 -0.71 9.09
N VAL A 57 -1.26 -1.68 8.17
CA VAL A 57 -2.32 -2.64 7.83
C VAL A 57 -1.96 -4.08 8.21
N ALA A 58 -0.81 -4.25 8.88
CA ALA A 58 -0.30 -5.54 9.32
C ALA A 58 -1.04 -6.09 10.56
N PRO A 59 -0.92 -7.41 10.80
CA PRO A 59 -1.37 -8.07 12.02
C PRO A 59 -0.90 -7.38 13.31
N ALA A 60 -1.68 -7.53 14.38
CA ALA A 60 -1.40 -6.89 15.67
C ALA A 60 -0.01 -7.26 16.24
N ALA A 61 0.43 -8.51 16.07
CA ALA A 61 1.72 -8.99 16.59
C ALA A 61 2.90 -8.20 15.99
N LEU A 62 2.91 -8.01 14.67
CA LEU A 62 3.92 -7.19 13.98
C LEU A 62 3.88 -5.74 14.44
N ARG A 63 2.68 -5.18 14.61
CA ARG A 63 2.53 -3.79 15.07
C ARG A 63 3.08 -3.61 16.49
N VAL A 64 2.81 -4.56 17.40
CA VAL A 64 3.38 -4.54 18.75
C VAL A 64 4.91 -4.62 18.69
N ALA A 65 5.46 -5.57 17.93
CA ALA A 65 6.91 -5.69 17.76
C ALA A 65 7.55 -4.40 17.22
N LEU A 66 6.92 -3.73 16.26
CA LEU A 66 7.39 -2.44 15.75
C LEU A 66 7.36 -1.35 16.84
N LEU A 67 6.25 -1.22 17.56
CA LEU A 67 6.12 -0.21 18.63
C LEU A 67 7.16 -0.42 19.73
N ASP A 68 7.42 -1.67 20.13
CA ASP A 68 8.45 -2.01 21.11
C ASP A 68 9.86 -1.63 20.63
N GLY A 69 10.16 -1.83 19.34
CA GLY A 69 11.42 -1.40 18.74
C GLY A 69 11.55 0.13 18.74
N LEU A 70 10.51 0.83 18.29
CA LEU A 70 10.53 2.30 18.18
C LEU A 70 10.59 3.01 19.54
N GLY A 71 10.04 2.40 20.60
CA GLY A 71 10.14 2.93 21.97
C GLY A 71 11.58 3.01 22.50
N GLN A 72 12.52 2.29 21.87
CA GLN A 72 13.95 2.36 22.20
C GLN A 72 14.67 3.48 21.43
N CYS A 73 14.08 3.96 20.33
CA CYS A 73 14.69 4.91 19.40
C CYS A 73 14.12 6.34 19.53
N CYS A 74 12.88 6.51 19.97
CA CYS A 74 12.21 7.81 20.02
C CYS A 74 11.22 7.94 21.19
N GLY A 75 10.96 9.19 21.61
CA GLY A 75 10.04 9.50 22.71
C GLY A 75 8.60 9.74 22.28
N ARG A 76 8.33 9.92 20.98
CA ARG A 76 6.99 10.21 20.45
C ARG A 76 6.65 9.31 19.29
N ILE A 77 5.56 8.56 19.42
CA ILE A 77 5.04 7.69 18.36
C ILE A 77 3.61 8.09 18.07
N SER A 78 3.30 8.32 16.79
CA SER A 78 1.96 8.65 16.30
C SER A 78 1.55 7.66 15.23
N ARG A 79 0.30 7.22 15.26
CA ARG A 79 -0.23 6.25 14.30
C ARG A 79 -1.34 6.88 13.48
N ALA A 80 -1.22 6.80 12.17
CA ALA A 80 -2.26 7.21 11.24
C ALA A 80 -3.46 6.25 11.36
N THR A 81 -4.66 6.82 11.24
CA THR A 81 -5.92 6.07 11.18
C THR A 81 -6.81 6.65 10.11
N THR A 82 -7.59 5.79 9.45
CA THR A 82 -8.58 6.23 8.48
C THR A 82 -9.72 6.97 9.19
N GLN A 83 -10.05 8.15 8.68
CA GLN A 83 -11.13 8.99 9.18
C GLN A 83 -12.29 9.03 8.17
N ALA A 84 -13.52 9.23 8.64
CA ALA A 84 -14.69 9.38 7.77
C ALA A 84 -14.56 10.60 6.86
N ARG A 85 -14.05 11.69 7.42
CA ARG A 85 -13.78 12.95 6.75
C ARG A 85 -12.48 13.50 7.33
N PHE A 86 -11.60 13.96 6.46
CA PHE A 86 -10.35 14.62 6.81
C PHE A 86 -10.28 15.96 6.08
N VAL A 87 -9.83 17.00 6.79
CA VAL A 87 -9.67 18.34 6.23
C VAL A 87 -8.35 18.92 6.69
N ASP A 88 -7.50 19.33 5.75
CA ASP A 88 -6.28 20.07 6.03
C ASP A 88 -5.98 21.10 4.92
N ALA A 89 -4.90 21.87 5.08
CA ALA A 89 -4.50 22.88 4.11
C ALA A 89 -3.89 22.30 2.83
N VAL A 90 -3.43 21.04 2.85
CA VAL A 90 -2.63 20.43 1.77
C VAL A 90 -3.51 19.60 0.84
N SER A 91 -4.30 18.70 1.41
CA SER A 91 -5.26 17.84 0.72
C SER A 91 -6.67 18.46 0.64
N GLY A 92 -6.92 19.62 1.28
CA GLY A 92 -8.28 20.15 1.34
C GLY A 92 -9.19 19.16 2.06
N GLN A 93 -10.35 18.84 1.49
CA GLN A 93 -11.28 17.85 2.06
C GLN A 93 -11.19 16.49 1.36
N VAL A 94 -11.18 15.41 2.15
CA VAL A 94 -11.41 14.04 1.70
C VAL A 94 -12.48 13.36 2.56
N SER A 95 -13.47 12.73 1.92
CA SER A 95 -14.55 11.95 2.58
C SER A 95 -14.54 10.50 2.11
N ILE A 96 -14.72 9.54 3.03
CA ILE A 96 -14.59 8.10 2.75
C ILE A 96 -15.97 7.42 2.62
N ALA A 97 -16.24 6.78 1.47
CA ALA A 97 -17.53 6.11 1.20
C ALA A 97 -17.84 4.87 2.05
N TYR A 98 -16.86 4.28 2.73
CA TYR A 98 -17.12 3.09 3.55
C TYR A 98 -18.07 3.44 4.69
N ALA A 99 -19.16 2.67 4.86
CA ALA A 99 -20.08 2.82 5.99
C ALA A 99 -19.36 2.73 7.35
N GLN A 100 -18.29 1.94 7.42
CA GLN A 100 -17.35 1.88 8.53
C GLN A 100 -15.96 2.32 8.02
N PRO A 101 -15.63 3.63 8.06
CA PRO A 101 -14.41 4.17 7.46
C PRO A 101 -13.12 3.49 7.93
N GLN A 102 -13.09 3.00 9.18
CA GLN A 102 -11.97 2.32 9.79
C GLN A 102 -11.64 0.97 9.13
N ARG A 103 -12.54 0.45 8.29
CA ARG A 103 -12.31 -0.77 7.48
C ARG A 103 -11.57 -0.50 6.17
N LEU A 104 -11.46 0.76 5.75
CA LEU A 104 -10.57 1.11 4.65
C LEU A 104 -9.13 1.15 5.20
N GLY A 105 -8.23 0.41 4.56
CA GLY A 105 -6.81 0.39 4.91
C GLY A 105 -6.22 1.79 4.98
N VAL A 106 -5.43 2.05 6.01
CA VAL A 106 -4.85 3.38 6.24
C VAL A 106 -3.86 3.76 5.13
N ASP A 107 -3.21 2.78 4.51
CA ASP A 107 -2.39 2.94 3.31
C ASP A 107 -3.20 3.52 2.13
N ARG A 108 -4.37 2.95 1.85
CA ARG A 108 -5.30 3.43 0.82
C ARG A 108 -5.84 4.82 1.16
N PHE A 109 -6.17 5.07 2.42
CA PHE A 109 -6.59 6.38 2.89
C PHE A 109 -5.50 7.45 2.65
N LEU A 110 -4.26 7.18 3.06
CA LEU A 110 -3.14 8.11 2.85
C LEU A 110 -2.83 8.31 1.35
N ALA A 111 -3.01 7.28 0.52
CA ALA A 111 -2.88 7.40 -0.93
C ALA A 111 -3.95 8.34 -1.53
N LEU A 112 -5.18 8.31 -1.02
CA LEU A 112 -6.24 9.24 -1.42
C LEU A 112 -5.92 10.68 -1.01
N LEU A 113 -5.41 10.89 0.22
CA LEU A 113 -4.96 12.22 0.65
C LEU A 113 -3.82 12.74 -0.25
N ALA A 114 -2.85 11.89 -0.57
CA ALA A 114 -1.74 12.24 -1.45
C ALA A 114 -2.19 12.50 -2.90
N ALA A 115 -3.20 11.80 -3.40
CA ALA A 115 -3.80 12.07 -4.71
C ALA A 115 -4.49 13.44 -4.71
N ARG A 116 -5.30 13.72 -3.68
CA ARG A 116 -6.01 14.99 -3.52
C ARG A 116 -5.07 16.18 -3.40
N ALA A 117 -3.98 16.04 -2.65
CA ALA A 117 -2.95 17.06 -2.49
C ALA A 117 -2.26 17.46 -3.81
N ARG A 118 -2.35 16.62 -4.86
CA ARG A 118 -1.84 16.95 -6.20
C ARG A 118 -2.82 17.75 -7.05
N GLY A 119 -4.07 17.91 -6.62
CA GLY A 119 -5.06 18.71 -7.30
C GLY A 119 -6.50 18.22 -7.13
N THR A 120 -7.45 19.10 -7.43
CA THR A 120 -8.88 18.89 -7.21
C THR A 120 -9.58 18.13 -8.33
N ARG A 121 -8.86 17.44 -9.20
CA ARG A 121 -9.46 16.62 -10.28
C ARG A 121 -9.83 15.22 -9.77
N PRO A 122 -10.63 14.45 -10.53
CA PRO A 122 -10.81 13.03 -10.27
C PRO A 122 -9.50 12.23 -10.32
N TRP A 123 -9.38 11.22 -9.47
CA TRP A 123 -8.24 10.30 -9.42
C TRP A 123 -8.70 8.85 -9.34
N LEU A 124 -8.15 8.01 -10.21
CA LEU A 124 -8.14 6.57 -10.02
C LEU A 124 -6.78 6.19 -9.43
N VAL A 125 -6.75 5.86 -8.14
CA VAL A 125 -5.53 5.47 -7.44
C VAL A 125 -5.39 3.96 -7.53
N VAL A 126 -4.29 3.49 -8.14
CA VAL A 126 -3.99 2.06 -8.30
C VAL A 126 -2.74 1.71 -7.52
N GLY A 127 -2.85 0.77 -6.58
CA GLY A 127 -1.72 0.22 -5.83
C GLY A 127 -1.48 -1.22 -6.20
N VAL A 128 -0.29 -1.55 -6.71
CA VAL A 128 0.14 -2.92 -7.03
C VAL A 128 1.23 -3.35 -6.05
N GLY A 129 0.81 -4.01 -4.96
CA GLY A 129 1.70 -4.53 -3.92
C GLY A 129 1.42 -6.00 -3.65
N THR A 130 1.32 -6.38 -2.38
CA THR A 130 0.85 -7.72 -1.98
C THR A 130 -0.52 -8.02 -2.61
N ALA A 131 -1.42 -7.03 -2.58
CA ALA A 131 -2.69 -7.03 -3.29
C ALA A 131 -2.72 -5.92 -4.35
N LEU A 132 -3.58 -6.08 -5.35
CA LEU A 132 -4.00 -5.01 -6.24
C LEU A 132 -5.15 -4.25 -5.57
N THR A 133 -5.01 -2.94 -5.45
CA THR A 133 -6.03 -2.04 -4.92
C THR A 133 -6.34 -0.96 -5.93
N ILE A 134 -7.61 -0.60 -6.04
CA ILE A 134 -8.09 0.50 -6.89
C ILE A 134 -9.04 1.34 -6.04
N ASP A 135 -8.88 2.65 -6.02
CA ASP A 135 -9.77 3.58 -5.33
C ASP A 135 -10.11 4.76 -6.25
N LEU A 136 -11.39 5.12 -6.30
CA LEU A 136 -11.85 6.28 -7.08
C LEU A 136 -12.11 7.46 -6.15
N LEU A 137 -11.46 8.58 -6.42
CA LEU A 137 -11.68 9.86 -5.75
C LEU A 137 -12.23 10.87 -6.77
N ASP A 138 -13.30 11.57 -6.44
CA ASP A 138 -13.83 12.61 -7.32
C ASP A 138 -13.20 14.01 -7.08
N ASP A 139 -13.65 14.97 -7.88
CA ASP A 139 -13.21 16.37 -7.82
C ASP A 139 -13.70 17.15 -6.58
N ALA A 140 -14.73 16.65 -5.91
CA ALA A 140 -15.18 17.14 -4.61
C ALA A 140 -14.40 16.54 -3.42
N GLY A 141 -13.49 15.58 -3.68
CA GLY A 141 -12.74 14.88 -2.63
C GLY A 141 -13.53 13.75 -1.96
N VAL A 142 -14.60 13.27 -2.59
CA VAL A 142 -15.36 12.11 -2.12
C VAL A 142 -14.77 10.85 -2.73
N HIS A 143 -14.26 9.97 -1.88
CA HIS A 143 -13.89 8.61 -2.26
C HIS A 143 -15.18 7.85 -2.61
N ARG A 144 -15.29 7.35 -3.84
CA ARG A 144 -16.47 6.65 -4.40
C ARG A 144 -16.44 5.14 -4.22
N GLY A 145 -15.52 4.64 -3.39
CA GLY A 145 -15.27 3.22 -3.20
C GLY A 145 -14.11 2.71 -4.06
N GLY A 146 -13.89 1.42 -3.99
CA GLY A 146 -12.71 0.80 -4.59
C GLY A 146 -12.84 -0.70 -4.77
N ARG A 147 -11.74 -1.32 -5.23
CA ARG A 147 -11.61 -2.75 -5.50
C ARG A 147 -10.35 -3.27 -4.84
N ILE A 148 -10.42 -4.53 -4.41
CA ILE A 148 -9.27 -5.30 -3.93
C ILE A 148 -9.27 -6.61 -4.71
N ALA A 149 -8.13 -6.94 -5.30
CA ALA A 149 -7.89 -8.17 -6.04
C ALA A 149 -6.51 -8.74 -5.66
N PRO A 150 -6.25 -10.04 -5.89
CA PRO A 150 -4.88 -10.53 -5.81
C PRO A 150 -3.98 -9.75 -6.79
N SER A 151 -2.74 -9.48 -6.39
CA SER A 151 -1.73 -8.97 -7.32
C SER A 151 -1.35 -10.06 -8.34
N PRO A 152 -0.76 -9.72 -9.50
CA PRO A 152 -0.29 -10.73 -10.45
C PRO A 152 0.61 -11.79 -9.80
N MET A 153 1.53 -11.36 -8.92
CA MET A 153 2.38 -12.26 -8.15
C MET A 153 1.57 -13.19 -7.25
N LEU A 154 0.57 -12.68 -6.53
CA LEU A 154 -0.28 -13.51 -5.67
C LEU A 154 -1.16 -14.47 -6.47
N MET A 155 -1.65 -14.08 -7.65
CA MET A 155 -2.38 -14.97 -8.55
C MET A 155 -1.52 -16.17 -8.95
N ARG A 156 -0.25 -15.93 -9.32
CA ARG A 156 0.71 -16.97 -9.66
C ARG A 156 1.04 -17.88 -8.49
N GLN A 157 1.34 -17.31 -7.32
CA GLN A 157 1.59 -18.07 -6.10
C GLN A 157 0.39 -18.95 -5.73
N ALA A 158 -0.84 -18.45 -5.91
CA ALA A 158 -2.05 -19.23 -5.67
C ALA A 158 -2.21 -20.41 -6.65
N LEU A 159 -1.85 -20.22 -7.93
CA LEU A 159 -1.84 -21.30 -8.93
C LEU A 159 -0.76 -22.34 -8.61
N HIS A 160 0.47 -21.91 -8.33
CA HIS A 160 1.59 -22.78 -7.93
C HIS A 160 1.24 -23.62 -6.69
N ALA A 161 0.64 -23.00 -5.67
CA ALA A 161 0.24 -23.69 -4.45
C ALA A 161 -0.80 -24.80 -4.69
N ARG A 162 -1.57 -24.73 -5.78
CA ARG A 162 -2.54 -25.77 -6.18
C ARG A 162 -1.97 -26.76 -7.20
N ALA A 163 -0.93 -26.37 -7.94
CA ALA A 163 -0.30 -27.13 -9.00
C ALA A 163 1.21 -26.81 -9.03
N ALA A 164 2.01 -27.58 -8.28
CA ALA A 164 3.44 -27.31 -8.07
C ALA A 164 4.29 -27.31 -9.35
N GLN A 165 3.77 -27.90 -10.44
CA GLN A 165 4.40 -27.86 -11.76
C GLN A 165 4.32 -26.49 -12.46
N LEU A 166 3.46 -25.59 -12.00
CA LEU A 166 3.34 -24.23 -12.54
C LEU A 166 4.34 -23.31 -11.83
N PRO A 167 5.18 -22.54 -12.53
CA PRO A 167 6.14 -21.64 -11.88
C PRO A 167 5.47 -20.47 -11.15
N ASP A 168 5.93 -20.20 -9.93
CA ASP A 168 5.47 -19.07 -9.11
C ASP A 168 6.07 -17.71 -9.52
N SER A 169 7.14 -17.73 -10.33
CA SER A 169 7.94 -16.58 -10.77
C SER A 169 8.55 -16.80 -12.16
N GLY A 170 9.02 -15.74 -12.84
CA GLY A 170 9.57 -15.83 -14.20
C GLY A 170 8.54 -15.61 -15.33
N GLY A 171 8.91 -15.89 -16.58
CA GLY A 171 8.08 -15.57 -17.75
C GLY A 171 8.04 -14.07 -18.09
N ARG A 172 7.47 -13.75 -19.25
CA ARG A 172 7.25 -12.40 -19.78
C ARG A 172 5.84 -12.25 -20.29
N TYR A 173 5.33 -11.02 -20.25
CA TYR A 173 4.05 -10.69 -20.85
C TYR A 173 4.08 -10.81 -22.38
N VAL A 174 3.17 -11.62 -22.93
CA VAL A 174 2.88 -11.84 -24.34
C VAL A 174 1.38 -12.11 -24.47
N GLU A 175 0.66 -11.38 -25.32
CA GLU A 175 -0.80 -11.49 -25.49
C GLU A 175 -1.30 -12.94 -25.64
N PHE A 176 -0.61 -13.72 -26.46
CA PHE A 176 -0.86 -15.15 -26.65
C PHE A 176 0.47 -15.91 -26.62
N ALA A 177 0.88 -16.32 -25.42
CA ALA A 177 2.12 -17.04 -25.20
C ALA A 177 2.10 -18.47 -25.77
N GLY A 178 3.27 -18.95 -26.20
CA GLY A 178 3.48 -20.30 -26.72
C GLY A 178 4.04 -21.30 -25.69
N ASP A 179 4.21 -20.88 -24.44
CA ASP A 179 4.75 -21.67 -23.34
C ASP A 179 4.07 -21.31 -22.01
N THR A 180 4.23 -22.19 -21.02
CA THR A 180 3.55 -22.08 -19.71
C THR A 180 4.01 -20.88 -18.90
N ASP A 181 5.29 -20.53 -18.95
CA ASP A 181 5.88 -19.50 -18.11
C ASP A 181 5.36 -18.13 -18.53
N ASP A 182 5.45 -17.84 -19.84
CA ASP A 182 4.92 -16.62 -20.44
C ASP A 182 3.38 -16.60 -20.38
N ALA A 183 2.68 -17.74 -20.53
CA ALA A 183 1.22 -17.79 -20.40
C ALA A 183 0.73 -17.44 -18.99
N LEU A 184 1.43 -17.91 -17.95
CA LEU A 184 1.10 -17.59 -16.56
C LEU A 184 1.38 -16.13 -16.23
N ALA A 185 2.53 -15.60 -16.66
CA ALA A 185 2.87 -14.19 -16.50
C ALA A 185 1.81 -13.31 -17.16
N SER A 186 1.50 -13.59 -18.43
CA SER A 186 0.55 -12.83 -19.25
C SER A 186 -0.88 -12.89 -18.72
N GLY A 187 -1.36 -14.07 -18.31
CA GLY A 187 -2.70 -14.20 -17.74
C GLY A 187 -2.87 -13.44 -16.43
N CYS A 188 -1.88 -13.50 -15.53
CA CYS A 188 -1.95 -12.83 -14.23
C CYS A 188 -1.78 -11.31 -14.34
N GLU A 189 -0.85 -10.85 -15.17
CA GLU A 189 -0.67 -9.41 -15.45
C GLU A 189 -1.84 -8.84 -16.25
N GLY A 190 -2.30 -9.55 -17.29
CA GLY A 190 -3.44 -9.19 -18.11
C GLY A 190 -4.73 -9.07 -17.30
N ALA A 191 -4.95 -9.96 -16.32
CA ALA A 191 -6.08 -9.83 -15.40
C ALA A 191 -6.03 -8.53 -14.57
N ALA A 192 -4.83 -8.11 -14.13
CA ALA A 192 -4.65 -6.84 -13.43
C ALA A 192 -4.85 -5.63 -14.35
N ILE A 193 -4.26 -5.66 -15.55
CA ILE A 193 -4.41 -4.61 -16.58
C ILE A 193 -5.89 -4.44 -16.92
N GLY A 194 -6.59 -5.52 -17.27
CA GLY A 194 -8.01 -5.47 -17.62
C GLY A 194 -8.88 -4.95 -16.47
N LEU A 195 -8.55 -5.28 -15.21
CA LEU A 195 -9.25 -4.71 -14.06
C LEU A 195 -9.03 -3.19 -13.94
N VAL A 196 -7.81 -2.71 -14.17
CA VAL A 196 -7.47 -1.28 -14.15
C VAL A 196 -8.18 -0.53 -15.28
N GLU A 197 -8.07 -1.02 -16.52
CA GLU A 197 -8.71 -0.43 -17.69
C GLU A 197 -10.24 -0.38 -17.53
N ARG A 198 -10.85 -1.47 -17.08
CA ARG A 198 -12.29 -1.50 -16.81
C ARG A 198 -12.68 -0.50 -15.71
N SER A 199 -11.86 -0.38 -14.66
CA SER A 199 -12.11 0.58 -13.59
C SER A 199 -12.00 2.02 -14.08
N LEU A 200 -11.03 2.31 -14.96
CA LEU A 200 -10.87 3.62 -15.58
C LEU A 200 -12.07 3.97 -16.47
N GLN A 201 -12.50 3.04 -17.34
CA GLN A 201 -13.68 3.24 -18.17
C GLN A 201 -14.94 3.55 -17.35
N GLN A 202 -15.13 2.83 -16.24
CA GLN A 202 -16.26 3.07 -15.35
C GLN A 202 -16.14 4.39 -14.59
N ALA A 203 -14.93 4.78 -14.18
CA ALA A 203 -14.68 6.08 -13.56
C ALA A 203 -15.12 7.23 -14.48
N THR A 204 -14.75 7.19 -15.77
CA THR A 204 -15.17 8.19 -16.77
C THR A 204 -16.69 8.24 -17.00
N THR A 205 -17.41 7.16 -16.69
CA THR A 205 -18.88 7.15 -16.80
C THR A 205 -19.54 7.73 -15.55
N LEU A 206 -18.88 7.63 -14.40
CA LEU A 206 -19.42 8.04 -13.09
C LEU A 206 -19.17 9.52 -12.75
N LEU A 207 -18.11 10.11 -13.32
CA LEU A 207 -17.62 11.46 -13.03
C LEU A 207 -17.54 12.28 -14.31
#